data_AF-G9ZLZ3-F1
#
_entry.id   AF-G9ZLZ3-F1
#
_cell.length_a   1.000
_cell.length_b   1.000
_cell.length_c   1.000
_cell.angle_alpha   90.00
_cell.angle_beta   90.00
_cell.angle_gamma   90.00
#
_symmetry.space_group_name_H-M   'P 1'
#
loop_
_entity.id
_entity.type
_entity.pdbx_description
1 polymer ?
#
loop_
_entity_poly.entity_id
_entity_poly.type
_entity_poly.pdbx_seq_one_letter_code
_entity_poly.pdbx_strand_id
1 'polypeptide(L)'
;MEVLEHSQIESVAKDYLYQFQVVFLQETAYSDQEAGEIFSALRHVAMQRYKLLTGQSISSTEFDALVADLPASLKQGILSLAAEDVRRGHTRLITQRSDGSWRV
;
A
#
# COMPACT_ATOMS: atom_id res chain seq x y z
N MET A 1 19.59 6.52 22.75
CA MET A 1 19.34 5.43 21.79
C MET A 1 17.88 5.60 21.38
N GLU A 2 17.62 6.36 20.31
CA GLU A 2 16.27 6.58 19.80
C GLU A 2 15.79 5.25 19.24
N VAL A 3 15.07 4.51 20.06
CA VAL A 3 14.23 3.42 19.58
C VAL A 3 13.18 4.13 18.75
N LEU A 4 13.42 4.27 17.44
CA LEU A 4 12.37 4.57 16.49
C LEU A 4 11.28 3.56 16.78
N GLU A 5 10.21 4.06 17.40
CA GLU A 5 8.95 3.37 17.52
C GLU A 5 8.75 2.63 16.20
N HIS A 6 8.58 1.31 16.23
CA HIS A 6 7.96 0.60 15.12
C HIS A 6 6.54 1.16 15.03
N SER A 7 6.42 2.37 14.49
CA SER A 7 5.26 3.22 14.69
C SER A 7 4.13 2.63 13.87
N GLN A 8 2.92 2.71 14.40
CA GLN A 8 1.73 2.26 13.68
C GLN A 8 1.61 2.98 12.32
N ILE A 9 2.23 4.16 12.18
CA ILE A 9 2.39 4.91 10.94
C ILE A 9 3.32 4.21 9.94
N GLU A 10 4.50 3.74 10.37
CA GLU A 10 5.40 2.98 9.51
C GLU A 10 4.71 1.71 8.99
N SER A 11 3.89 1.05 9.83
CA SER A 11 3.09 -0.10 9.41
C SER A 11 2.11 0.24 8.28
N VAL A 12 1.48 1.42 8.30
CA VAL A 12 0.57 1.87 7.24
C VAL A 12 1.34 2.04 5.91
N ALA A 13 2.54 2.61 5.95
CA ALA A 13 3.36 2.79 4.75
C ALA A 13 3.88 1.46 4.19
N LYS A 14 4.29 0.54 5.07
CA LYS A 14 4.69 -0.83 4.69
C LYS A 14 3.54 -1.58 4.02
N ASP A 15 2.36 -1.55 4.62
CA ASP A 15 1.15 -2.20 4.09
C ASP A 15 0.79 -1.64 2.72
N TYR A 16 0.79 -0.31 2.58
CA TYR A 16 0.52 0.36 1.32
C TYR A 16 1.52 -0.05 0.24
N LEU A 17 2.83 -0.01 0.53
CA LEU A 17 3.87 -0.39 -0.42
C LEU A 17 3.75 -1.86 -0.84
N TYR A 18 3.43 -2.74 0.10
CA TYR A 18 3.19 -4.15 -0.20
C TYR A 18 2.01 -4.33 -1.15
N GLN A 19 0.86 -3.74 -0.84
CA GLN A 19 -0.34 -3.87 -1.68
C GLN A 19 -0.17 -3.22 -3.05
N PHE A 20 0.51 -2.07 -3.11
CA PHE A 20 0.90 -1.43 -4.35
C PHE A 20 1.72 -2.40 -5.23
N GLN A 21 2.73 -3.05 -4.65
CA GLN A 21 3.58 -3.98 -5.38
C GLN A 21 2.82 -5.23 -5.84
N VAL A 22 1.87 -5.74 -5.05
CA VAL A 22 1.03 -6.87 -5.46
C VAL A 22 0.22 -6.51 -6.71
N VAL A 23 -0.43 -5.35 -6.73
CA VAL A 23 -1.20 -4.88 -7.90
C VAL A 23 -0.28 -4.67 -9.10
N PHE A 24 0.86 -4.03 -8.89
CA PHE A 24 1.86 -3.80 -9.94
C PHE A 24 2.35 -5.10 -10.56
N LEU A 25 2.57 -6.16 -9.78
CA LEU A 25 3.03 -7.46 -10.29
C LEU A 25 1.93 -8.28 -10.96
N GLN A 26 0.66 -7.94 -10.72
CA GLN A 26 -0.50 -8.60 -11.31
C GLN A 26 -0.94 -7.87 -12.60
N GLU A 27 0.01 -7.42 -13.44
CA GLU A 27 -0.23 -6.64 -14.66
C GLU A 27 -1.24 -7.26 -15.64
N THR A 28 -1.47 -8.57 -15.57
CA THR A 28 -2.45 -9.27 -16.42
C THR A 28 -3.87 -9.31 -15.85
N ALA A 29 -4.05 -8.91 -14.58
CA ALA A 29 -5.34 -8.96 -13.88
C ALA A 29 -6.16 -7.67 -14.04
N TYR A 30 -5.51 -6.55 -14.37
CA TYR A 30 -6.15 -5.23 -14.42
C TYR A 30 -5.69 -4.48 -15.67
N SER A 31 -6.59 -3.73 -16.29
CA SER A 31 -6.21 -2.69 -17.25
C SER A 31 -5.48 -1.54 -16.54
N ASP A 32 -4.74 -0.72 -17.31
CA ASP A 32 -4.05 0.47 -16.78
C ASP A 32 -5.00 1.42 -16.04
N GLN A 33 -6.23 1.55 -16.53
CA GLN A 33 -7.26 2.36 -15.88
C GLN A 33 -7.64 1.78 -14.51
N GLU A 34 -7.95 0.49 -14.45
CA GLU A 34 -8.31 -0.20 -13.20
C GLU A 34 -7.16 -0.16 -12.20
N ALA A 35 -5.92 -0.37 -12.65
CA ALA A 35 -4.73 -0.26 -11.81
C ALA A 35 -4.61 1.15 -11.19
N GLY A 36 -4.84 2.21 -11.97
CA GLY A 36 -4.85 3.59 -11.48
C GLY A 36 -5.92 3.86 -10.42
N GLU A 37 -7.12 3.31 -10.61
CA GLU A 37 -8.22 3.40 -9.65
C GLU A 37 -7.91 2.64 -8.35
N ILE A 38 -7.33 1.44 -8.46
CA ILE A 38 -6.88 0.64 -7.32
C ILE A 38 -5.79 1.38 -6.54
N PHE A 39 -4.77 1.94 -7.21
CA PHE A 39 -3.72 2.69 -6.53
C PHE A 39 -4.27 3.90 -5.77
N SER A 40 -5.27 4.57 -6.35
CA SER A 40 -5.97 5.69 -5.69
C SER A 40 -6.75 5.21 -4.47
N ALA A 41 -7.46 4.09 -4.57
CA ALA A 41 -8.20 3.49 -3.46
C ALA A 41 -7.28 3.02 -2.33
N LEU A 42 -6.17 2.36 -2.67
CA LEU A 42 -5.13 1.93 -1.72
C LEU A 42 -4.58 3.11 -0.92
N ARG A 43 -4.22 4.19 -1.61
CA ARG A 43 -3.69 5.40 -0.97
C ARG A 43 -4.73 6.03 -0.06
N HIS A 44 -5.97 6.13 -0.52
CA HIS A 44 -7.06 6.67 0.29
C HIS A 44 -7.25 5.86 1.59
N VAL A 45 -7.29 4.53 1.50
CA VAL A 45 -7.43 3.66 2.68
C VAL A 45 -6.25 3.83 3.63
N ALA A 46 -5.02 3.91 3.11
CA ALA A 46 -3.84 4.12 3.93
C ALA A 46 -3.87 5.49 4.64
N MET A 47 -4.27 6.56 3.95
CA MET A 47 -4.43 7.89 4.55
C MET A 47 -5.55 7.94 5.60
N GLN A 48 -6.65 7.21 5.41
CA GLN A 48 -7.68 7.07 6.45
C GLN A 48 -7.14 6.35 7.69
N ARG A 49 -6.37 5.27 7.50
CA ARG A 49 -5.70 4.59 8.62
C ARG A 49 -4.73 5.53 9.34
N TYR A 50 -3.93 6.28 8.60
CA TYR A 50 -3.06 7.31 9.19
C TYR A 50 -3.86 8.28 10.05
N LYS A 51 -4.96 8.83 9.52
CA LYS A 51 -5.83 9.76 10.25
C LYS A 51 -6.43 9.13 11.51
N LEU A 52 -6.83 7.87 11.47
CA LEU A 52 -7.35 7.16 12.64
C LEU A 52 -6.28 6.98 13.72
N LEU A 53 -5.02 6.77 13.33
CA LEU A 53 -3.90 6.57 14.26
C LEU A 53 -3.39 7.88 14.86
N THR A 54 -3.32 8.95 14.07
CA THR A 54 -2.68 10.22 14.47
C THR A 54 -3.68 11.30 14.86
N GLY A 55 -4.96 11.12 14.51
CA GLY A 55 -5.98 12.17 14.57
C GLY A 55 -5.81 13.26 13.51
N GLN A 56 -4.80 13.17 12.65
CA GLN A 56 -4.44 14.20 11.69
C GLN A 56 -4.67 13.73 10.25
N SER A 57 -5.20 14.62 9.42
CA SER A 57 -5.23 14.40 7.97
C SER A 57 -3.82 14.63 7.40
N ILE A 58 -3.48 13.87 6.36
CA ILE A 58 -2.26 14.01 5.58
C ILE A 58 -2.66 14.20 4.12
N SER A 59 -1.88 14.94 3.33
CA SER A 59 -2.06 15.03 1.88
C SER A 59 -1.45 13.83 1.16
N SER A 60 -1.83 13.60 -0.10
CA SER A 60 -1.24 12.52 -0.90
C SER A 60 0.26 12.69 -1.06
N THR A 61 0.75 13.91 -1.28
CA THR A 61 2.18 14.21 -1.45
C THR A 61 2.98 13.92 -0.16
N GLU A 62 2.44 14.30 0.99
CA GLU A 62 3.07 14.01 2.29
C GLU A 62 3.06 12.51 2.58
N PHE A 63 1.98 11.81 2.22
CA PHE A 63 1.91 10.36 2.36
C PHE A 63 2.92 9.65 1.43
N ASP A 64 3.05 10.11 0.19
CA ASP A 64 4.01 9.56 -0.77
C ASP A 64 5.46 9.80 -0.29
N ALA A 65 5.73 10.95 0.34
CA ALA A 65 7.02 11.22 1.00
C ALA A 65 7.28 10.25 2.17
N LEU A 66 6.26 9.97 2.98
CA LEU A 66 6.37 9.01 4.09
C LEU A 66 6.73 7.59 3.63
N VAL A 67 6.14 7.15 2.52
CA VAL A 67 6.52 5.87 1.88
C VAL A 67 7.92 5.94 1.28
N ALA A 68 8.30 7.09 0.69
CA ALA A 68 9.63 7.32 0.15
C ALA A 68 10.73 7.39 1.23
N ASP A 69 10.40 7.75 2.46
CA ASP A 69 11.35 7.81 3.57
C ASP A 69 11.62 6.44 4.22
N LEU A 70 10.86 5.39 3.85
CA LEU A 70 11.13 4.04 4.33
C LEU A 70 12.57 3.60 3.96
N PRO A 71 13.31 2.93 4.88
CA PRO A 71 14.65 2.44 4.60
C PRO A 71 14.73 1.57 3.35
N ALA A 72 15.79 1.73 2.55
CA ALA A 72 15.95 1.00 1.30
C ALA A 72 15.91 -0.53 1.47
N SER A 73 16.57 -1.05 2.52
CA SER A 73 16.57 -2.48 2.86
C SER A 73 15.16 -2.99 3.19
N LEU A 74 14.36 -2.18 3.90
CA LEU A 74 12.99 -2.51 4.22
C LEU A 74 12.12 -2.56 2.97
N LYS A 75 12.24 -1.55 2.08
CA LYS A 75 11.52 -1.55 0.79
C LYS A 75 11.87 -2.80 -0.02
N GLN A 76 13.15 -3.13 -0.16
CA GLN A 76 13.59 -4.33 -0.87
C GLN A 76 12.99 -5.61 -0.28
N GLY A 77 12.93 -5.71 1.06
CA GLY A 77 12.27 -6.83 1.73
C GLY A 77 10.78 -6.93 1.39
N ILE A 78 10.06 -5.81 1.42
CA ILE A 78 8.63 -5.75 1.09
C ILE A 78 8.38 -6.14 -0.37
N LEU A 79 9.19 -5.61 -1.30
CA LEU A 79 9.07 -5.91 -2.72
C LEU A 79 9.35 -7.39 -3.01
N SER A 80 10.36 -7.97 -2.35
CA SER A 80 10.70 -9.39 -2.48
C SER A 80 9.60 -10.28 -1.93
N LEU A 81 9.01 -9.91 -0.77
CA LEU A 81 7.89 -10.63 -0.17
C LEU A 81 6.66 -10.61 -1.10
N ALA A 82 6.28 -9.43 -1.61
CA ALA A 82 5.17 -9.30 -2.55
C ALA A 82 5.38 -10.16 -3.80
N ALA A 83 6.59 -10.19 -4.35
CA ALA A 83 6.91 -11.02 -5.50
C ALA A 83 6.82 -12.53 -5.21
N GLU A 84 7.22 -12.98 -4.03
CA GLU A 84 7.04 -14.38 -3.60
C GLU A 84 5.56 -14.72 -3.44
N ASP A 85 4.79 -13.86 -2.78
CA ASP A 85 3.37 -14.12 -2.51
C ASP A 85 2.54 -14.12 -3.80
N VAL A 86 2.80 -13.19 -4.73
CA VAL A 86 2.17 -13.21 -6.06
C VAL A 86 2.49 -14.51 -6.79
N ARG A 87 3.76 -14.95 -6.79
CA ARG A 87 4.19 -16.20 -7.44
C ARG A 87 3.49 -17.44 -6.86
N ARG A 88 3.23 -17.44 -5.54
CA ARG A 88 2.54 -18.52 -4.84
C ARG A 88 1.02 -18.43 -4.90
N GLY A 89 0.47 -17.33 -5.41
CA GLY A 89 -0.97 -17.05 -5.33
C GLY A 89 -1.46 -16.76 -3.90
N HIS A 90 -0.56 -16.34 -3.00
CA HIS A 90 -0.85 -16.02 -1.60
C HIS A 90 -1.25 -14.54 -1.39
N THR A 91 -1.87 -13.93 -2.40
CA THR A 91 -2.27 -12.52 -2.35
C THR A 91 -3.74 -12.39 -1.97
N ARG A 92 -4.08 -11.35 -1.21
CA ARG A 92 -5.49 -10.98 -1.01
C ARG A 92 -6.10 -10.56 -2.35
N LEU A 93 -7.32 -10.99 -2.62
CA LEU A 93 -8.06 -10.59 -3.81
C LEU A 93 -8.48 -9.12 -3.69
N ILE A 94 -8.08 -8.31 -4.66
CA ILE A 94 -8.60 -6.96 -4.88
C ILE A 94 -9.74 -7.11 -5.89
N THR A 95 -10.92 -6.62 -5.53
CA THR A 95 -12.14 -6.85 -6.32
C THR A 95 -12.95 -5.57 -6.42
N GLN A 96 -13.51 -5.29 -7.59
CA GLN A 96 -14.47 -4.22 -7.74
C GLN A 96 -15.81 -4.60 -7.10
N ARG A 97 -16.41 -3.68 -6.37
CA ARG A 97 -17.75 -3.81 -5.79
C ARG A 97 -18.81 -3.43 -6.82
N SER A 98 -20.06 -3.80 -6.54
CA SER A 98 -21.21 -3.48 -7.39
C SER A 98 -21.49 -1.98 -7.57
N ASP A 99 -20.94 -1.15 -6.68
CA ASP A 99 -21.03 0.33 -6.76
C ASP A 99 -19.87 0.98 -7.53
N GLY A 100 -18.99 0.17 -8.13
CA GLY A 100 -17.81 0.62 -8.87
C GLY A 100 -16.57 0.90 -8.00
N SER A 101 -16.69 0.86 -6.67
CA SER A 101 -15.55 1.07 -5.77
C SER A 101 -14.68 -0.17 -5.61
N TRP A 102 -13.39 0.03 -5.34
CA TRP A 102 -12.45 -1.09 -5.13
C TRP A 102 -12.45 -1.54 -3.67
N ARG A 103 -12.58 -2.85 -3.46
CA ARG A 103 -12.30 -3.49 -2.17
C ARG A 103 -10.81 -3.85 -2.13
N VAL A 104 -10.07 -3.11 -1.31
CA VAL A 104 -8.64 -3.28 -1.05
C VAL A 104 -8.36 -3.63 0.43
#